data_AF-A0A4R1KB79-F1
#
_entry.id   AF-A0A4R1KB79-F1
#
_cell.length_a   1.000
_cell.length_b   1.000
_cell.length_c   1.000
_cell.angle_alpha   90.00
_cell.angle_beta   90.00
_cell.angle_gamma   90.00
#
_symmetry.space_group_name_H-M   'P 1'
#
loop_
_entity.id
_entity.type
_entity.pdbx_description
1 polymer ?
#
loop_
_entity_poly.entity_id
_entity_poly.type
_entity_poly.pdbx_seq_one_letter_code
_entity_poly.pdbx_strand_id
1 'polypeptide(L)'
;MRFLKFAVLLFAVVCLTGLFSVRQSFAADVEHSAHENMQKGENKEHVHDEKAQKESDVGVTEHLGSIIPLDLEFTTSEGKKVTLRELVDKPTLFAPVYYTCPNVCNFLQSRLADVIPQIKMKPGQQYQVISVSFDENDTVKDAAEKKVNYMKAAGGTVPENGWIFLTGSKENIDKLMNALGFRFKRSGADFAHPVAVMSVSHSGKIVRYLYGTDILPFEMTMAVVEAEKETPGLSVKKLVAYCFNYDPQGKRYVFDIMKVSGVVVLLVMAVFAGYLFFGGKKRKKRGSDE
;
A
#
# COMPACT_ATOMS: atom_id res chain seq x y z
N MET A 1 -40.78 16.87 23.49
CA MET A 1 -41.31 15.48 23.65
C MET A 1 -42.00 14.90 22.41
N ARG A 2 -42.62 15.70 21.52
CA ARG A 2 -43.26 15.20 20.27
C ARG A 2 -42.27 14.84 19.15
N PHE A 3 -41.19 15.60 18.97
CA PHE A 3 -40.13 15.30 18.01
C PHE A 3 -39.37 13.99 18.31
N LEU A 4 -39.23 13.66 19.60
CA LEU A 4 -38.48 12.49 20.07
C LEU A 4 -39.23 11.18 19.83
N LYS A 5 -40.57 11.19 19.89
CA LYS A 5 -41.39 10.03 19.50
C LYS A 5 -41.41 9.83 17.98
N PHE A 6 -41.37 10.91 17.22
CA PHE A 6 -41.32 10.85 15.75
C PHE A 6 -39.99 10.26 15.24
N ALA A 7 -38.85 10.64 15.82
CA ALA A 7 -37.55 10.10 15.43
C ALA A 7 -37.40 8.60 15.72
N VAL A 8 -37.91 8.13 16.86
CA VAL A 8 -37.87 6.70 17.24
C VAL A 8 -38.84 5.88 16.37
N LEU A 9 -40.01 6.43 16.03
CA LEU A 9 -40.95 5.76 15.11
C LEU A 9 -40.39 5.70 13.68
N LEU A 10 -39.73 6.77 13.20
CA LEU A 10 -39.08 6.80 11.88
C LEU A 10 -37.97 5.76 11.79
N PHE A 11 -37.16 5.61 12.85
CA PHE A 11 -36.06 4.65 12.90
C PHE A 11 -36.57 3.19 12.95
N ALA A 12 -37.65 2.93 13.69
CA ALA A 12 -38.29 1.62 13.71
C ALA A 12 -38.91 1.24 12.35
N VAL A 13 -39.49 2.21 11.62
CA VAL A 13 -40.02 2.00 10.28
C VAL A 13 -38.91 1.74 9.26
N VAL A 14 -37.79 2.47 9.32
CA VAL A 14 -36.62 2.25 8.45
C VAL A 14 -35.95 0.89 8.71
N CYS A 15 -35.90 0.43 9.97
CA CYS A 15 -35.41 -0.92 10.29
C CYS A 15 -36.35 -2.01 9.77
N LEU A 16 -37.68 -1.85 9.88
CA LEU A 16 -38.63 -2.85 9.37
C LEU A 16 -38.70 -2.89 7.84
N THR A 17 -38.57 -1.75 7.15
CA THR A 17 -38.56 -1.72 5.67
C THR A 17 -37.23 -2.19 5.08
N GLY A 18 -36.10 -1.93 5.77
CA GLY A 18 -34.79 -2.48 5.39
C GLY A 18 -34.73 -4.01 5.45
N LEU A 19 -35.37 -4.63 6.44
CA LEU A 19 -35.50 -6.09 6.56
C LEU A 19 -36.37 -6.72 5.45
N PHE A 20 -37.33 -5.98 4.89
CA PHE A 20 -38.17 -6.44 3.78
C PHE A 20 -37.43 -6.38 2.43
N SER A 21 -36.60 -5.35 2.22
CA SER A 21 -35.87 -5.18 0.96
C SER A 21 -34.73 -6.20 0.77
N VAL A 22 -34.13 -6.69 1.88
CA VAL A 22 -33.08 -7.73 1.83
C VAL A 22 -33.66 -9.10 1.45
N ARG A 23 -34.94 -9.36 1.75
CA ARG A 23 -35.58 -10.66 1.45
C ARG A 23 -35.91 -10.84 -0.03
N GLN A 24 -36.02 -9.77 -0.81
CA GLN A 24 -36.45 -9.82 -2.21
C GLN A 24 -35.31 -10.04 -3.20
N SER A 25 -34.05 -9.82 -2.81
CA SER A 25 -32.88 -10.08 -3.66
C SER A 25 -32.38 -11.54 -3.65
N PHE A 26 -33.00 -12.44 -2.88
CA PHE A 26 -32.57 -13.85 -2.74
C PHE A 26 -33.47 -14.87 -3.48
N ALA A 27 -34.39 -14.43 -4.34
CA ALA A 27 -35.44 -15.31 -4.90
C ALA A 27 -35.39 -15.55 -6.43
N ALA A 28 -34.29 -15.24 -7.13
CA ALA A 28 -34.18 -15.55 -8.56
C ALA A 28 -32.92 -16.36 -8.87
N ASP A 29 -33.14 -17.47 -9.57
CA ASP A 29 -32.19 -18.39 -10.23
C ASP A 29 -31.70 -19.62 -9.44
N VAL A 30 -32.62 -20.57 -9.23
CA VAL A 30 -32.30 -22.02 -9.17
C VAL A 30 -33.39 -22.78 -9.93
N GLU A 31 -33.11 -23.18 -11.17
CA GLU A 31 -33.55 -24.45 -11.78
C GLU A 31 -32.92 -24.61 -13.18
N HIS A 32 -31.97 -25.55 -13.33
CA HIS A 32 -32.20 -26.70 -14.21
C HIS A 32 -31.08 -27.75 -14.16
N SER A 33 -31.58 -28.99 -14.23
CA SER A 33 -30.99 -30.22 -14.75
C SER A 33 -29.80 -30.85 -14.03
N ALA A 34 -30.19 -31.87 -13.26
CA ALA A 34 -29.41 -33.06 -12.95
C ALA A 34 -28.66 -33.61 -14.17
N HIS A 35 -27.39 -33.98 -13.96
CA HIS A 35 -26.86 -35.22 -14.50
C HIS A 35 -26.09 -35.97 -13.40
N GLU A 36 -26.63 -37.14 -13.14
CA GLU A 36 -26.08 -38.26 -12.39
C GLU A 36 -24.75 -38.71 -13.01
N ASN A 37 -23.66 -38.72 -12.23
CA ASN A 37 -22.86 -39.94 -12.11
C ASN A 37 -21.97 -39.94 -10.87
N MET A 38 -21.91 -41.13 -10.33
CA MET A 38 -21.38 -41.62 -9.09
C MET A 38 -19.89 -41.94 -9.27
N GLN A 39 -19.01 -41.41 -8.42
CA GLN A 39 -17.80 -42.17 -8.03
C GLN A 39 -17.30 -41.77 -6.65
N LYS A 40 -17.15 -42.82 -5.85
CA LYS A 40 -16.88 -42.97 -4.43
C LYS A 40 -15.42 -42.63 -4.13
N GLY A 41 -15.15 -41.85 -3.07
CA GLY A 41 -13.78 -41.56 -2.66
C GLY A 41 -13.66 -40.79 -1.35
N GLU A 42 -13.62 -41.55 -0.25
CA GLU A 42 -12.86 -41.30 0.98
C GLU A 42 -13.05 -40.00 1.79
N ASN A 43 -13.66 -40.23 2.95
CA ASN A 43 -13.71 -39.40 4.15
C ASN A 43 -12.33 -38.81 4.53
N LYS A 44 -12.18 -37.48 4.56
CA LYS A 44 -11.15 -36.79 5.34
C LYS A 44 -11.69 -35.52 5.98
N GLU A 45 -11.88 -35.63 7.28
CA GLU A 45 -11.95 -34.61 8.31
C GLU A 45 -11.16 -33.33 7.94
N HIS A 46 -11.87 -32.23 7.72
CA HIS A 46 -11.25 -30.92 7.53
C HIS A 46 -10.86 -30.36 8.90
N VAL A 47 -9.67 -30.75 9.37
CA VAL A 47 -8.94 -30.01 10.41
C VAL A 47 -8.51 -28.69 9.79
N HIS A 48 -8.98 -27.58 10.36
CA HIS A 48 -8.49 -26.25 10.03
C HIS A 48 -7.03 -26.13 10.48
N ASP A 49 -6.13 -26.47 9.56
CA ASP A 49 -4.71 -26.15 9.67
C ASP A 49 -4.59 -24.62 9.50
N GLU A 50 -4.44 -23.94 10.62
CA GLU A 50 -3.99 -22.56 10.74
C GLU A 50 -2.56 -22.49 10.17
N LYS A 51 -2.48 -22.53 8.84
CA LYS A 51 -1.21 -22.41 8.13
C LYS A 51 -0.67 -21.01 8.39
N ALA A 52 0.30 -20.95 9.31
CA ALA A 52 1.36 -19.96 9.31
C ALA A 52 1.73 -19.67 7.85
N GLN A 53 1.46 -18.44 7.42
CA GLN A 53 1.68 -18.01 6.05
C GLN A 53 3.14 -18.27 5.70
N LYS A 54 3.38 -19.23 4.82
CA LYS A 54 4.69 -19.45 4.22
C LYS A 54 5.05 -18.16 3.50
N GLU A 55 5.92 -17.34 4.09
CA GLU A 55 6.41 -16.12 3.46
C GLU A 55 6.93 -16.48 2.06
N SER A 56 6.39 -15.85 1.02
CA SER A 56 6.87 -16.06 -0.33
C SER A 56 8.28 -15.47 -0.46
N ASP A 57 9.19 -16.23 -1.08
CA ASP A 57 10.58 -15.79 -1.39
C ASP A 57 10.64 -14.46 -2.18
N VAL A 58 9.53 -14.06 -2.79
CA VAL A 58 9.37 -12.84 -3.61
C VAL A 58 8.21 -12.03 -3.05
N GLY A 59 8.40 -10.72 -2.88
CA GLY A 59 7.36 -9.81 -2.40
C GLY A 59 7.91 -8.57 -1.70
N VAL A 60 7.00 -7.77 -1.14
CA VAL A 60 7.37 -6.59 -0.33
C VAL A 60 6.89 -6.79 1.10
N THR A 61 7.79 -6.65 2.06
CA THR A 61 7.50 -6.56 3.49
C THR A 61 7.64 -5.10 3.91
N GLU A 62 6.59 -4.47 4.42
CA GLU A 62 6.64 -3.06 4.77
C GLU A 62 7.43 -2.83 6.06
N HIS A 63 8.50 -2.04 5.98
CA HIS A 63 9.36 -1.65 7.11
C HIS A 63 9.13 -0.19 7.52
N LEU A 64 7.87 0.27 7.49
CA LEU A 64 7.46 1.64 7.84
C LEU A 64 8.05 2.09 9.19
N GLY A 65 8.67 3.26 9.22
CA GLY A 65 9.35 3.83 10.39
C GLY A 65 10.78 3.34 10.61
N SER A 66 11.23 2.30 9.90
CA SER A 66 12.62 1.82 9.98
C SER A 66 13.56 2.73 9.18
N ILE A 67 14.85 2.70 9.54
CA ILE A 67 15.90 3.51 8.88
C ILE A 67 16.72 2.61 7.96
N ILE A 68 16.96 3.04 6.72
CA ILE A 68 17.84 2.33 5.79
C ILE A 68 19.32 2.50 6.19
N PRO A 69 20.18 1.51 5.89
CA PRO A 69 21.63 1.64 6.11
C PRO A 69 22.22 2.71 5.19
N LEU A 70 22.51 3.90 5.73
CA LEU A 70 22.99 5.06 4.96
C LEU A 70 24.49 4.97 4.59
N ASP A 71 25.24 4.06 5.19
CA ASP A 71 26.66 3.82 4.95
C ASP A 71 26.93 2.95 3.71
N LEU A 72 25.88 2.41 3.06
CA LEU A 72 26.04 1.62 1.84
C LEU A 72 26.59 2.45 0.68
N GLU A 73 27.55 1.88 -0.04
CA GLU A 73 28.17 2.48 -1.22
C GLU A 73 27.53 2.00 -2.52
N PHE A 74 27.26 2.94 -3.43
CA PHE A 74 26.77 2.69 -4.78
C PHE A 74 27.58 3.50 -5.79
N THR A 75 27.41 3.20 -7.07
CA THR A 75 28.02 3.94 -8.18
C THR A 75 26.93 4.62 -8.99
N THR A 76 27.07 5.92 -9.23
CA THR A 76 26.12 6.67 -10.06
C THR A 76 26.30 6.36 -11.55
N SER A 77 25.32 6.75 -12.37
CA SER A 77 25.41 6.70 -13.84
C SER A 77 26.62 7.44 -14.44
N GLU A 78 27.23 8.37 -13.69
CA GLU A 78 28.44 9.09 -14.10
C GLU A 78 29.74 8.35 -13.70
N GLY A 79 29.62 7.16 -13.08
CA GLY A 79 30.75 6.38 -12.58
C GLY A 79 31.32 6.86 -11.24
N LYS A 80 30.62 7.76 -10.54
CA LYS A 80 31.06 8.25 -9.23
C LYS A 80 30.62 7.29 -8.12
N LYS A 81 31.56 6.86 -7.27
CA LYS A 81 31.23 6.16 -6.01
C LYS A 81 30.67 7.15 -4.99
N VAL A 82 29.55 6.80 -4.36
CA VAL A 82 28.83 7.63 -3.39
C VAL A 82 28.22 6.74 -2.30
N THR A 83 28.10 7.26 -1.10
CA THR A 83 27.31 6.63 -0.03
C THR A 83 25.85 7.04 -0.12
N LEU A 84 24.92 6.22 0.39
CA LEU A 84 23.50 6.63 0.48
C LEU A 84 23.34 7.88 1.37
N ARG A 85 24.19 8.08 2.39
CA ARG A 85 24.22 9.27 3.23
C ARG A 85 24.45 10.56 2.45
N GLU A 86 25.26 10.52 1.39
CA GLU A 86 25.50 11.69 0.52
C GLU A 86 24.31 12.01 -0.38
N LEU A 87 23.49 11.01 -0.70
CA LEU A 87 22.35 11.18 -1.62
C LEU A 87 21.04 11.47 -0.89
N VAL A 88 20.81 10.85 0.27
CA VAL A 88 19.54 10.95 1.00
C VAL A 88 19.59 12.14 1.96
N ASP A 89 19.61 13.36 1.40
CA ASP A 89 19.58 14.64 2.12
C ASP A 89 18.19 15.32 2.08
N LYS A 90 17.27 14.77 1.28
CA LYS A 90 15.88 15.21 1.11
C LYS A 90 14.96 14.00 0.93
N PRO A 91 13.62 14.18 0.98
CA PRO A 91 12.68 13.11 0.65
C PRO A 91 13.06 12.40 -0.65
N THR A 92 13.27 11.09 -0.56
CA THR A 92 13.83 10.28 -1.64
C THR A 92 12.89 9.12 -1.96
N LEU A 93 12.47 9.02 -3.22
CA LEU A 93 11.70 7.91 -3.75
C LEU A 93 12.66 6.87 -4.35
N PHE A 94 12.84 5.73 -3.68
CA PHE A 94 13.61 4.61 -4.18
C PHE A 94 12.75 3.75 -5.11
N ALA A 95 13.20 3.57 -6.35
CA ALA A 95 12.61 2.68 -7.34
C ALA A 95 13.59 1.53 -7.63
N PRO A 96 13.44 0.37 -6.96
CA PRO A 96 14.17 -0.84 -7.32
C PRO A 96 13.79 -1.29 -8.73
N VAL A 97 14.79 -1.37 -9.59
CA VAL A 97 14.66 -1.83 -10.98
C VAL A 97 15.87 -2.71 -11.33
N TYR A 98 15.92 -3.26 -12.52
CA TYR A 98 17.18 -3.63 -13.16
C TYR A 98 17.10 -3.16 -14.61
N TYR A 99 18.17 -2.55 -15.10
CA TYR A 99 18.20 -1.80 -16.34
C TYR A 99 18.11 -2.70 -17.57
N THR A 100 18.62 -3.92 -17.48
CA THR A 100 18.52 -4.92 -18.55
C THR A 100 17.14 -5.57 -18.68
N CYS A 101 16.18 -5.27 -17.79
CA CYS A 101 14.81 -5.76 -17.87
C CYS A 101 14.10 -5.27 -19.15
N PRO A 102 13.56 -6.16 -20.00
CA PRO A 102 12.81 -5.75 -21.19
C PRO A 102 11.35 -5.37 -20.87
N ASN A 103 10.85 -5.72 -19.68
CA ASN A 103 9.42 -5.72 -19.36
C ASN A 103 9.04 -4.65 -18.32
N VAL A 104 8.64 -5.09 -17.13
CA VAL A 104 7.91 -4.28 -16.14
C VAL A 104 8.72 -3.11 -15.58
N CYS A 105 10.05 -3.23 -15.47
CA CYS A 105 10.90 -2.12 -15.04
C CYS A 105 10.85 -0.96 -16.05
N ASN A 106 10.78 -1.24 -17.36
CA ASN A 106 10.66 -0.18 -18.36
C ASN A 106 9.32 0.54 -18.22
N PHE A 107 8.22 -0.18 -17.95
CA PHE A 107 6.91 0.44 -17.72
C PHE A 107 6.90 1.32 -16.47
N LEU A 108 7.49 0.87 -15.36
CA LEU A 108 7.61 1.67 -14.14
C LEU A 108 8.40 2.96 -14.39
N GLN A 109 9.56 2.85 -15.03
CA GLN A 109 10.42 4.01 -15.31
C GLN A 109 9.75 4.99 -16.29
N SER A 110 9.07 4.50 -17.34
CA SER A 110 8.30 5.35 -18.24
C SER A 110 7.17 6.07 -17.49
N ARG A 111 6.45 5.37 -16.60
CA ARG A 111 5.44 6.01 -15.75
C ARG A 111 6.05 7.10 -14.88
N LEU A 112 7.18 6.84 -14.23
CA LEU A 112 7.87 7.84 -13.42
C LEU A 112 8.26 9.06 -14.28
N ALA A 113 8.75 8.85 -15.50
CA ALA A 113 9.07 9.92 -16.44
C ALA A 113 7.84 10.77 -16.79
N ASP A 114 6.66 10.17 -16.90
CA ASP A 114 5.40 10.89 -17.11
C ASP A 114 4.93 11.64 -15.86
N VAL A 115 5.09 11.06 -14.67
CA VAL A 115 4.54 11.60 -13.41
C VAL A 115 5.38 12.70 -12.80
N ILE A 116 6.70 12.54 -12.77
CA ILE A 116 7.62 13.47 -12.08
C ILE A 116 7.38 14.93 -12.52
N PRO A 117 7.24 15.24 -13.84
CA PRO A 117 6.95 16.60 -14.29
C PRO A 117 5.57 17.15 -13.90
N GLN A 118 4.61 16.28 -13.56
CA GLN A 118 3.24 16.67 -13.20
C GLN A 118 3.09 17.04 -11.72
N ILE A 119 4.07 16.69 -10.89
CA ILE A 119 4.05 17.00 -9.45
C ILE A 119 4.39 18.49 -9.28
N LYS A 120 3.63 19.21 -8.45
CA LYS A 120 3.83 20.65 -8.18
C LYS A 120 5.05 20.99 -7.32
N MET A 121 5.94 20.01 -7.08
CA MET A 121 7.14 20.14 -6.27
C MET A 121 8.37 20.02 -7.17
N LYS A 122 9.47 20.67 -6.81
CA LYS A 122 10.68 20.71 -7.63
C LYS A 122 11.58 19.50 -7.35
N PRO A 123 11.75 18.55 -8.30
CA PRO A 123 12.74 17.48 -8.14
C PRO A 123 14.17 18.05 -8.05
N GLY A 124 15.04 17.40 -7.28
CA GLY A 124 16.41 17.83 -6.96
C GLY A 124 16.51 18.89 -5.86
N GLN A 125 15.42 19.61 -5.57
CA GLN A 125 15.36 20.64 -4.52
C GLN A 125 14.51 20.20 -3.33
N GLN A 126 13.26 19.80 -3.58
CA GLN A 126 12.30 19.43 -2.53
C GLN A 126 12.21 17.92 -2.32
N TYR A 127 12.51 17.14 -3.35
CA TYR A 127 12.56 15.69 -3.31
C TYR A 127 13.45 15.17 -4.44
N GLN A 128 13.74 13.89 -4.46
CA GLN A 128 14.43 13.23 -5.58
C GLN A 128 13.94 11.80 -5.78
N VAL A 129 14.27 11.25 -6.94
CA VAL A 129 14.02 9.85 -7.28
C VAL A 129 15.36 9.14 -7.46
N ILE A 130 15.51 7.97 -6.86
CA ILE A 130 16.66 7.10 -7.04
C ILE A 130 16.18 5.79 -7.65
N SER A 131 16.51 5.60 -8.93
CA SER A 131 16.39 4.32 -9.60
C SER A 131 17.62 3.49 -9.25
N VAL A 132 17.47 2.43 -8.45
CA VAL A 132 18.58 1.58 -8.03
C VAL A 132 18.46 0.21 -8.69
N SER A 133 19.52 -0.24 -9.35
CA SER A 133 19.55 -1.59 -9.90
C SER A 133 19.67 -2.63 -8.78
N PHE A 134 18.84 -3.68 -8.83
CA PHE A 134 18.99 -4.88 -8.02
C PHE A 134 19.65 -6.05 -8.78
N ASP A 135 20.12 -5.83 -10.02
CA ASP A 135 20.99 -6.79 -10.71
C ASP A 135 22.45 -6.38 -10.56
N GLU A 136 23.25 -7.23 -9.92
CA GLU A 136 24.68 -7.05 -9.74
C GLU A 136 25.48 -7.03 -11.06
N ASN A 137 24.86 -7.45 -12.17
CA ASN A 137 25.48 -7.44 -13.51
C ASN A 137 25.21 -6.16 -14.30
N ASP A 138 24.29 -5.30 -13.85
CA ASP A 138 24.05 -4.02 -14.51
C ASP A 138 25.25 -3.10 -14.31
N THR A 139 25.72 -2.51 -15.41
CA THR A 139 26.90 -1.65 -15.42
C THR A 139 26.55 -0.17 -15.29
N VAL A 140 27.56 0.65 -14.99
CA VAL A 140 27.43 2.12 -15.03
C VAL A 140 26.93 2.59 -16.41
N LYS A 141 27.33 1.89 -17.48
CA LYS A 141 26.89 2.20 -18.84
C LYS A 141 25.38 1.96 -19.00
N ASP A 142 24.87 0.84 -18.50
CA ASP A 142 23.42 0.54 -18.56
C ASP A 142 22.61 1.59 -17.79
N ALA A 143 23.10 1.99 -16.62
CA ALA A 143 22.50 3.06 -15.83
C ALA A 143 22.48 4.41 -16.57
N ALA A 144 23.59 4.78 -17.21
CA ALA A 144 23.72 6.01 -17.98
C ALA A 144 22.78 6.02 -19.20
N GLU A 145 22.71 4.92 -19.95
CA GLU A 145 21.82 4.79 -21.10
C GLU A 145 20.34 4.92 -20.68
N LYS A 146 19.93 4.27 -19.58
CA LYS A 146 18.57 4.42 -19.04
C LYS A 146 18.29 5.84 -18.54
N LYS A 147 19.25 6.47 -17.85
CA LYS A 147 19.12 7.87 -17.42
C LYS A 147 18.83 8.78 -18.62
N VAL A 148 19.63 8.70 -19.68
CA VAL A 148 19.41 9.52 -20.90
C VAL A 148 18.01 9.29 -21.48
N ASN A 149 17.58 8.03 -21.59
CA ASN A 149 16.28 7.68 -22.16
C ASN A 149 15.11 8.24 -21.35
N TYR A 150 15.11 8.04 -20.03
CA TYR A 150 13.99 8.46 -19.18
C TYR A 150 13.97 9.95 -18.87
N MET A 151 15.14 10.59 -18.77
CA MET A 151 15.21 12.05 -18.64
C MET A 151 14.68 12.74 -19.90
N LYS A 152 14.94 12.17 -21.09
CA LYS A 152 14.34 12.63 -22.34
C LYS A 152 12.83 12.37 -22.40
N ALA A 153 12.37 11.20 -21.94
CA ALA A 153 10.94 10.87 -21.86
C ALA A 153 10.19 11.81 -20.90
N ALA A 154 10.84 12.27 -19.83
CA ALA A 154 10.32 13.28 -18.90
C ALA A 154 10.34 14.72 -19.48
N GLY A 155 10.48 14.86 -20.79
CA GLY A 155 10.50 16.14 -21.51
C GLY A 155 11.74 16.99 -21.27
N GLY A 156 12.81 16.44 -20.68
CA GLY A 156 14.03 17.20 -20.35
C GLY A 156 13.85 18.27 -19.27
N THR A 157 12.75 18.20 -18.51
CA THR A 157 12.39 19.19 -17.48
C THR A 157 12.93 18.84 -16.09
N VAL A 158 13.29 17.58 -15.87
CA VAL A 158 13.83 17.09 -14.61
C VAL A 158 15.33 17.43 -14.56
N PRO A 159 15.83 18.07 -13.50
CA PRO A 159 17.26 18.34 -13.36
C PRO A 159 18.04 17.06 -13.08
N GLU A 160 19.33 17.02 -13.42
CA GLU A 160 20.15 15.79 -13.31
C GLU A 160 20.24 15.22 -11.90
N ASN A 161 20.15 16.07 -10.87
CA ASN A 161 20.13 15.67 -9.47
C ASN A 161 18.72 15.35 -8.94
N GLY A 162 17.69 15.53 -9.77
CA GLY A 162 16.31 15.18 -9.44
C GLY A 162 15.99 13.70 -9.66
N TRP A 163 16.74 13.04 -10.55
CA TRP A 163 16.60 11.62 -10.81
C TRP A 163 17.96 10.96 -11.00
N ILE A 164 18.33 10.14 -10.02
CA ILE A 164 19.64 9.50 -9.93
C ILE A 164 19.49 8.02 -10.25
N PHE A 165 20.48 7.47 -10.95
CA PHE A 165 20.53 6.08 -11.37
C PHE A 165 21.75 5.43 -10.73
N LEU A 166 21.56 4.34 -9.99
CA LEU A 166 22.59 3.67 -9.20
C LEU A 166 22.78 2.21 -9.59
N THR A 167 24.03 1.79 -9.63
CA THR A 167 24.44 0.37 -9.62
C THR A 167 25.27 0.08 -8.37
N GLY A 168 25.39 -1.18 -7.97
CA GLY A 168 26.07 -1.56 -6.74
C GLY A 168 26.61 -2.98 -6.75
N SER A 169 27.41 -3.31 -5.73
CA SER A 169 27.80 -4.69 -5.50
C SER A 169 26.60 -5.50 -5.01
N LYS A 170 26.62 -6.82 -5.25
CA LYS A 170 25.58 -7.73 -4.77
C LYS A 170 25.31 -7.56 -3.26
N GLU A 171 26.37 -7.42 -2.46
CA GLU A 171 26.26 -7.25 -1.01
C GLU A 171 25.48 -5.97 -0.63
N ASN A 172 25.80 -4.84 -1.25
CA ASN A 172 25.13 -3.57 -0.94
C ASN A 172 23.70 -3.54 -1.49
N ILE A 173 23.47 -4.15 -2.65
CA ILE A 173 22.13 -4.36 -3.21
C ILE A 173 21.28 -5.17 -2.22
N ASP A 174 21.76 -6.34 -1.80
CA ASP A 174 21.02 -7.22 -0.88
C ASP A 174 20.71 -6.50 0.44
N LYS A 175 21.68 -5.78 1.02
CA LYS A 175 21.46 -5.01 2.27
C LYS A 175 20.40 -3.92 2.09
N LEU A 176 20.46 -3.15 1.00
CA LEU A 176 19.48 -2.10 0.73
C LEU A 176 18.09 -2.68 0.48
N MET A 177 17.99 -3.69 -0.39
CA MET A 177 16.72 -4.32 -0.73
C MET A 177 16.07 -4.96 0.50
N ASN A 178 16.85 -5.63 1.34
CA ASN A 178 16.36 -6.16 2.61
C ASN A 178 15.89 -5.06 3.57
N ALA A 179 16.62 -3.95 3.70
CA ALA A 179 16.21 -2.82 4.53
C ALA A 179 14.91 -2.18 4.04
N LEU A 180 14.76 -2.03 2.72
CA LEU A 180 13.53 -1.56 2.08
C LEU A 180 12.40 -2.61 2.13
N GLY A 181 12.71 -3.86 2.49
CA GLY A 181 11.77 -4.98 2.51
C GLY A 181 11.39 -5.49 1.10
N PHE A 182 12.21 -5.21 0.09
CA PHE A 182 12.04 -5.68 -1.28
C PHE A 182 12.71 -7.04 -1.47
N ARG A 183 11.92 -8.10 -1.64
CA ARG A 183 12.43 -9.47 -1.84
C ARG A 183 12.26 -9.90 -3.29
N PHE A 184 13.35 -10.35 -3.89
CA PHE A 184 13.42 -10.76 -5.28
C PHE A 184 14.24 -12.05 -5.40
N LYS A 185 14.04 -12.78 -6.49
CA LYS A 185 14.73 -14.05 -6.75
C LYS A 185 15.13 -14.15 -8.21
N ARG A 186 16.39 -14.48 -8.47
CA ARG A 186 16.88 -14.73 -9.83
C ARG A 186 16.21 -15.98 -10.40
N SER A 187 15.73 -15.89 -11.64
CA SER A 187 15.02 -16.94 -12.37
C SER A 187 15.58 -16.99 -13.79
N GLY A 188 16.67 -17.75 -13.98
CA GLY A 188 17.41 -17.77 -15.24
C GLY A 188 18.15 -16.45 -15.47
N ALA A 189 17.92 -15.82 -16.63
CA ALA A 189 18.46 -14.50 -16.96
C ALA A 189 17.65 -13.34 -16.36
N ASP A 190 16.43 -13.61 -15.87
CA ASP A 190 15.50 -12.62 -15.33
C ASP A 190 15.36 -12.74 -13.81
N PHE A 191 14.45 -11.95 -13.24
CA PHE A 191 14.09 -11.98 -11.82
C PHE A 191 12.58 -12.08 -11.62
N ALA A 192 12.19 -12.88 -10.63
CA ALA A 192 10.88 -12.76 -10.00
C ALA A 192 10.97 -11.66 -8.93
N HIS A 193 10.27 -10.56 -9.13
CA HIS A 193 10.30 -9.41 -8.23
C HIS A 193 8.94 -8.68 -8.20
N PRO A 194 8.59 -8.00 -7.09
CA PRO A 194 7.42 -7.12 -7.05
C PRO A 194 7.70 -5.80 -7.76
N VAL A 195 6.65 -4.99 -7.96
CA VAL A 195 6.77 -3.61 -8.44
C VAL A 195 6.33 -2.68 -7.32
N ALA A 196 7.28 -1.91 -6.80
CA ALA A 196 7.01 -0.92 -5.77
C ALA A 196 8.04 0.21 -5.79
N VAL A 197 7.64 1.38 -5.29
CA VAL A 197 8.49 2.54 -5.02
C VAL A 197 8.37 2.87 -3.53
N MET A 198 9.50 3.05 -2.87
CA MET A 198 9.58 3.32 -1.43
C MET A 198 9.93 4.77 -1.20
N SER A 199 9.12 5.47 -0.40
CA SER A 199 9.41 6.83 0.03
C SER A 199 10.20 6.81 1.32
N VAL A 200 11.32 7.52 1.33
CA VAL A 200 12.26 7.61 2.45
C VAL A 200 12.49 9.08 2.79
N SER A 201 12.49 9.42 4.08
CA SER A 201 12.79 10.78 4.55
C SER A 201 14.25 11.15 4.35
N HIS A 202 14.58 12.43 4.58
CA HIS A 202 15.96 12.93 4.59
C HIS A 202 16.86 12.29 5.66
N SER A 203 16.30 11.58 6.66
CA SER A 203 17.08 10.85 7.67
C SER A 203 17.24 9.36 7.35
N GLY A 204 16.73 8.91 6.20
CA GLY A 204 16.73 7.50 5.83
C GLY A 204 15.52 6.72 6.37
N LYS A 205 14.51 7.36 6.96
CA LYS A 205 13.32 6.69 7.51
C LYS A 205 12.34 6.31 6.41
N ILE A 206 11.92 5.06 6.33
CA ILE A 206 10.93 4.58 5.37
C ILE A 206 9.54 5.05 5.79
N VAL A 207 8.85 5.78 4.90
CA VAL A 207 7.60 6.46 5.22
C VAL A 207 6.41 5.90 4.45
N ARG A 208 6.59 5.45 3.21
CA ARG A 208 5.48 4.94 2.40
C ARG A 208 5.94 3.94 1.34
N TYR A 209 5.04 3.04 0.95
CA TYR A 209 5.19 2.14 -0.20
C TYR A 209 4.11 2.47 -1.23
N LEU A 210 4.53 2.67 -2.47
CA LEU A 210 3.66 2.84 -3.64
C LEU A 210 3.78 1.56 -4.47
N TYR A 211 2.67 0.90 -4.79
CA TYR A 211 2.69 -0.41 -5.44
C TYR A 211 2.24 -0.34 -6.90
N GLY A 212 2.79 -1.24 -7.72
CA GLY A 212 2.43 -1.36 -9.13
C GLY A 212 3.12 -0.34 -10.05
N THR A 213 2.78 -0.40 -11.33
CA THR A 213 3.34 0.48 -12.36
C THR A 213 2.55 1.78 -12.53
N ASP A 214 1.28 1.82 -12.11
CA ASP A 214 0.37 2.94 -12.37
C ASP A 214 0.33 3.96 -11.23
N ILE A 215 1.50 4.45 -10.84
CA ILE A 215 1.64 5.43 -9.75
C ILE A 215 0.99 6.76 -10.18
N LEU A 216 0.15 7.34 -9.34
CA LEU A 216 -0.50 8.62 -9.63
C LEU A 216 0.32 9.82 -9.10
N PRO A 217 0.25 11.01 -9.75
CA PRO A 217 0.94 12.21 -9.26
C PRO A 217 0.57 12.59 -7.82
N PHE A 218 -0.70 12.40 -7.45
CA PHE A 218 -1.17 12.64 -6.09
C PHE A 218 -0.52 11.71 -5.07
N GLU A 219 -0.33 10.43 -5.41
CA GLU A 219 0.29 9.45 -4.52
C GLU A 219 1.77 9.78 -4.26
N MET A 220 2.52 10.14 -5.31
CA MET A 220 3.90 10.60 -5.15
C MET A 220 3.97 11.90 -4.35
N THR A 221 3.07 12.86 -4.60
CA THR A 221 3.02 14.11 -3.83
C THR A 221 2.83 13.84 -2.34
N MET A 222 1.86 12.99 -2.00
CA MET A 222 1.60 12.60 -0.62
C MET A 222 2.80 11.86 -0.02
N ALA A 223 3.41 10.92 -0.76
CA ALA A 223 4.57 10.17 -0.30
C ALA A 223 5.77 11.06 0.02
N VAL A 224 5.99 12.12 -0.78
CA VAL A 224 7.04 13.12 -0.55
C VAL A 224 6.71 14.00 0.65
N VAL A 225 5.49 14.52 0.76
CA VAL A 225 5.06 15.38 1.87
C VAL A 225 5.11 14.65 3.22
N GLU A 226 4.74 13.36 3.25
CA GLU A 226 4.86 12.54 4.45
C GLU A 226 6.32 12.27 4.80
N ALA A 227 7.18 12.03 3.80
CA ALA A 227 8.61 11.82 3.99
C ALA A 227 9.34 13.06 4.48
N GLU A 228 8.93 14.25 4.03
CA GLU A 228 9.42 15.54 4.54
C GLU A 228 9.09 15.72 6.03
N LYS A 229 7.94 15.23 6.48
CA LYS A 229 7.51 15.28 7.89
C LYS A 229 8.04 14.11 8.73
N GLU A 230 8.71 13.16 8.10
CA GLU A 230 9.13 11.87 8.68
C GLU A 230 8.01 11.09 9.37
N THR A 231 6.76 11.25 8.93
CA THR A 231 5.59 10.59 9.50
C THR A 231 5.28 9.34 8.69
N PRO A 232 5.54 8.11 9.20
CA PRO A 232 5.20 6.90 8.46
C PRO A 232 3.69 6.86 8.20
N GLY A 233 3.30 6.69 6.94
CA GLY A 233 1.90 6.63 6.56
C GLY A 233 1.22 5.37 7.13
N LEU A 234 -0.08 5.44 7.37
CA LEU A 234 -0.89 4.22 7.57
C LEU A 234 -0.90 3.45 6.24
N SER A 235 -0.44 2.20 6.24
CA SER A 235 -0.52 1.36 5.05
C SER A 235 -1.98 1.27 4.60
N VAL A 236 -2.26 1.80 3.40
CA VAL A 236 -3.59 1.69 2.78
C VAL A 236 -3.97 0.22 2.67
N LYS A 237 -3.01 -0.69 2.50
CA LYS A 237 -3.23 -2.14 2.55
C LYS A 237 -3.70 -2.63 3.92
N LYS A 238 -3.20 -2.11 5.05
CA LYS A 238 -3.71 -2.51 6.39
C LYS A 238 -5.12 -1.97 6.63
N LEU A 239 -5.39 -0.74 6.20
CA LEU A 239 -6.72 -0.15 6.34
C LEU A 239 -7.74 -0.86 5.42
N VAL A 240 -7.37 -1.12 4.17
CA VAL A 240 -8.18 -1.86 3.21
C VAL A 240 -8.28 -3.32 3.62
N ALA A 241 -7.22 -4.00 4.08
CA ALA A 241 -7.30 -5.39 4.57
C ALA A 241 -8.17 -5.55 5.83
N TYR A 242 -8.27 -4.50 6.64
CA TYR A 242 -9.22 -4.45 7.75
C TYR A 242 -10.68 -4.42 7.24
N CYS A 243 -10.94 -3.67 6.16
CA CYS A 243 -12.29 -3.46 5.60
C CYS A 243 -12.66 -4.40 4.44
N PHE A 244 -11.69 -5.03 3.77
CA PHE A 244 -11.83 -5.81 2.54
C PHE A 244 -10.87 -6.99 2.60
N ASN A 245 -11.40 -8.20 2.40
CA ASN A 245 -10.57 -9.39 2.25
C ASN A 245 -10.21 -9.55 0.77
N TYR A 246 -8.94 -9.77 0.46
CA TYR A 246 -8.50 -10.00 -0.92
C TYR A 246 -8.73 -11.48 -1.27
N ASP A 247 -9.60 -11.76 -2.24
CA ASP A 247 -9.81 -13.12 -2.76
C ASP A 247 -8.80 -13.40 -3.90
N PRO A 248 -7.81 -14.29 -3.69
CA PRO A 248 -6.80 -14.61 -4.68
C PRO A 248 -7.34 -15.43 -5.86
N GLN A 249 -8.53 -16.06 -5.77
CA GLN A 249 -9.12 -16.81 -6.89
C GLN A 249 -9.93 -15.91 -7.83
N GLY A 250 -10.59 -14.88 -7.30
CA GLY A 250 -11.38 -13.93 -8.09
C GLY A 250 -10.61 -12.71 -8.61
N LYS A 251 -9.43 -12.38 -8.05
CA LYS A 251 -8.73 -11.08 -8.22
C LYS A 251 -9.60 -9.87 -7.84
N ARG A 252 -10.49 -10.02 -6.86
CA ARG A 252 -11.40 -8.95 -6.42
C ARG A 252 -11.27 -8.73 -4.92
N TYR A 253 -11.40 -7.48 -4.51
CA TYR A 253 -11.56 -7.13 -3.10
C TYR A 253 -13.04 -7.31 -2.74
N VAL A 254 -13.33 -8.24 -1.82
CA VAL A 254 -14.67 -8.41 -1.26
C VAL A 254 -14.74 -7.65 0.06
N PHE A 255 -15.73 -6.79 0.21
CA PHE A 255 -15.94 -6.01 1.43
C PHE A 255 -16.27 -6.95 2.60
N ASP A 256 -15.51 -6.87 3.69
CA ASP A 256 -15.72 -7.73 4.86
C ASP A 256 -16.83 -7.13 5.74
N ILE A 257 -18.07 -7.39 5.32
CA ILE A 257 -19.29 -6.90 5.97
C ILE A 257 -19.31 -7.27 7.46
N MET A 258 -18.73 -8.40 7.85
CA MET A 258 -18.71 -8.87 9.24
C MET A 258 -17.85 -7.98 10.14
N LYS A 259 -16.64 -7.62 9.70
CA LYS A 259 -15.77 -6.72 10.49
C LYS A 259 -16.33 -5.30 10.57
N VAL A 260 -16.83 -4.79 9.46
CA VAL A 260 -17.38 -3.42 9.40
C VAL A 260 -18.67 -3.30 10.22
N SER A 261 -19.59 -4.27 10.10
CA SER A 261 -20.80 -4.30 10.92
C SER A 261 -20.49 -4.43 12.42
N GLY A 262 -19.47 -5.21 12.80
CA GLY A 262 -19.00 -5.31 14.18
C GLY A 262 -18.55 -3.97 14.76
N VAL A 263 -17.76 -3.18 14.03
CA VAL A 263 -17.33 -1.83 14.45
C VAL A 263 -18.53 -0.89 14.60
N VAL A 264 -19.47 -0.93 13.66
CA VAL A 264 -20.69 -0.11 13.71
C VAL A 264 -21.56 -0.47 14.93
N VAL A 265 -21.77 -1.75 15.19
CA VAL A 265 -22.55 -2.21 16.37
C VAL A 265 -21.88 -1.77 17.67
N LEU A 266 -20.56 -1.90 17.78
CA LEU A 266 -19.81 -1.45 18.97
C LEU A 266 -19.91 0.07 19.16
N LEU A 267 -19.84 0.86 18.09
CA LEU A 267 -20.05 2.31 18.14
C LEU A 267 -21.45 2.67 18.62
N VAL A 268 -22.49 2.01 18.10
CA VAL A 268 -23.88 2.23 18.53
C VAL A 268 -24.06 1.87 20.00
N MET A 269 -23.51 0.75 20.46
CA MET A 269 -23.55 0.35 21.87
C MET A 269 -22.82 1.36 22.76
N ALA A 270 -21.66 1.86 22.34
CA ALA A 270 -20.91 2.86 23.08
C ALA A 270 -21.66 4.20 23.19
N VAL A 271 -22.30 4.65 22.11
CA VAL A 271 -23.15 5.86 22.12
C VAL A 271 -24.37 5.67 23.00
N PHE A 272 -25.02 4.49 22.94
CA PHE A 272 -26.17 4.18 23.78
C PHE A 272 -25.80 4.10 25.26
N ALA A 273 -24.69 3.45 25.60
CA ALA A 273 -24.17 3.40 26.96
C ALA A 273 -23.79 4.80 27.45
N GLY A 274 -23.10 5.61 26.63
CA GLY A 274 -22.81 7.01 26.92
C GLY A 274 -24.08 7.82 27.19
N TYR A 275 -25.12 7.64 26.38
CA TYR A 275 -26.40 8.30 26.58
C TYR A 275 -27.04 7.93 27.93
N LEU A 276 -27.01 6.65 28.34
CA LEU A 276 -27.53 6.23 29.64
C LEU A 276 -26.70 6.80 30.81
N PHE A 277 -25.38 6.77 30.70
CA PHE A 277 -24.49 7.25 31.77
C PHE A 277 -24.52 8.78 31.92
N PHE A 278 -24.57 9.53 30.84
CA PHE A 278 -24.61 11.00 30.88
C PHE A 278 -26.04 11.55 31.03
N GLY A 279 -27.07 10.84 30.55
CA GLY A 279 -28.48 11.21 30.69
C GLY A 279 -29.07 10.95 32.08
N GLY A 280 -28.53 9.98 32.84
CA GLY A 280 -29.01 9.63 34.18
C GLY A 280 -28.64 10.61 35.30
N LYS A 281 -27.73 11.57 35.07
CA LYS A 281 -27.22 12.46 36.13
C LYS A 281 -28.03 13.73 36.39
N LYS A 282 -29.15 13.96 35.69
CA LYS A 282 -30.04 15.12 35.92
C LYS A 282 -31.42 14.73 36.46
N ARG A 283 -31.50 14.14 37.66
CA ARG A 283 -32.72 14.20 38.47
C ARG A 283 -32.49 13.97 39.96
N LYS A 284 -31.92 14.99 40.64
CA LYS A 284 -32.19 15.21 42.07
C LYS A 284 -32.05 16.69 42.44
N LYS A 285 -33.05 17.50 42.10
CA LYS A 285 -33.45 18.63 42.94
C LYS A 285 -34.84 18.32 43.46
N ARG A 286 -34.86 17.81 44.69
CA ARG A 286 -36.03 17.54 45.52
C ARG A 286 -36.50 18.89 46.04
N GLY A 287 -37.74 19.25 45.75
CA GLY A 287 -38.41 20.35 46.43
C GLY A 287 -38.86 19.91 47.82
N SER A 288 -38.67 20.82 48.78
CA SER A 288 -39.41 20.94 50.03
C SER A 288 -39.02 22.29 50.59
N ASP A 289 -39.94 23.26 50.57
CA ASP A 289 -40.14 24.34 51.54
C ASP A 289 -41.26 25.25 51.02
N GLU A 290 -42.50 24.90 51.35
CA GLU A 290 -43.58 25.77 51.87
C GLU A 290 -44.78 24.90 52.29
#